data_AF-A0A2V6TJB7-F1
#
_entry.id   AF-A0A2V6TJB7-F1
#
_cell.length_a   1.000
_cell.length_b   1.000
_cell.length_c   1.000
_cell.angle_alpha   90.00
_cell.angle_beta   90.00
_cell.angle_gamma   90.00
#
_symmetry.space_group_name_H-M   'P 1'
#
loop_
_entity.id
_entity.type
_entity.pdbx_description
1 polymer ?
#
loop_
_entity_poly.entity_id
_entity_poly.type
_entity_poly.pdbx_seq_one_letter_code
_entity_poly.pdbx_strand_id
1 'polypeptide(L)'
;NVYLGDLAGLVSKHSSAGVRFWASNTMSGQIYASPMLSGSRVTVGGANTGLHVLDAATGEPAAVFAPGTFPMSQASDRAGNTFFYSFDQAGKVFGYGRGGRQWWTFDTGAGVTVSAVAIAADGTALVSNSETLTAYVAPVPGDMNCDGAVNVSDADPFVLALVDPARYARRYPRCDRALADVNGDGSVNALDVGAFLKLLR
;
A
#
# COMPACT_ATOMS: atom_id res chain seq x y z
N ASN A 1 -7.86 13.36 15.54
CA ASN A 1 -6.40 13.10 15.49
C ASN A 1 -5.84 13.86 14.31
N VAL A 2 -4.83 14.69 14.52
CA VAL A 2 -4.10 15.39 13.46
C VAL A 2 -2.68 14.82 13.44
N TYR A 3 -2.17 14.47 12.27
CA TYR A 3 -0.82 13.96 12.09
C TYR A 3 -0.03 14.91 11.21
N LEU A 4 1.18 15.28 11.66
CA LEU A 4 2.04 16.25 10.99
C LEU A 4 3.43 15.65 10.82
N GLY A 5 4.05 15.91 9.67
CA GLY A 5 5.44 15.60 9.38
C GLY A 5 6.20 16.89 9.07
N ASP A 6 7.50 16.92 9.37
CA ASP A 6 8.35 18.07 9.06
C ASP A 6 9.61 17.71 8.25
N LEU A 7 10.36 18.74 7.85
CA LEU A 7 11.60 18.60 7.09
C LEU A 7 12.77 18.08 7.93
N ALA A 8 12.66 18.04 9.26
CA ALA A 8 13.65 17.43 10.13
C ALA A 8 13.44 15.90 10.28
N GLY A 9 12.34 15.37 9.74
CA GLY A 9 11.98 13.95 9.86
C GLY A 9 11.17 13.62 11.12
N LEU A 10 10.59 14.64 11.78
CA LEU A 10 9.70 14.43 12.91
C LEU A 10 8.27 14.19 12.41
N VAL A 11 7.68 13.07 12.79
CA VAL A 11 6.23 12.85 12.73
C VAL A 11 5.62 13.06 14.11
N SER A 12 4.45 13.69 14.20
CA SER A 12 3.76 13.92 15.47
C SER A 12 2.25 13.80 15.36
N LYS A 13 1.62 13.43 16.48
CA LYS A 13 0.16 13.36 16.62
C LYS A 13 -0.33 14.45 17.56
N HIS A 14 -1.41 15.13 17.16
CA HIS A 14 -2.04 16.21 17.91
C HIS A 14 -3.55 16.00 18.06
N SER A 15 -4.13 16.64 19.08
CA SER A 15 -5.57 16.82 19.20
C SER A 15 -6.06 17.90 18.22
N SER A 16 -7.38 18.03 18.04
CA SER A 16 -7.97 19.14 17.27
C SER A 16 -7.70 20.51 17.89
N ALA A 17 -7.37 20.55 19.18
CA ALA A 17 -6.97 21.77 19.89
C ALA A 17 -5.45 22.04 19.80
N GLY A 18 -4.70 21.23 19.05
CA GLY A 18 -3.25 21.40 18.87
C GLY A 18 -2.38 20.84 20.01
N VAL A 19 -2.95 20.06 20.93
CA VAL A 19 -2.16 19.41 21.99
C VAL A 19 -1.43 18.21 21.41
N ARG A 20 -0.09 18.22 21.50
CA ARG A 20 0.75 17.11 21.02
C ARG A 20 0.67 15.92 21.97
N PHE A 21 0.27 14.76 21.44
CA PHE A 21 0.23 13.50 22.17
C PHE A 21 1.58 12.78 22.13
N TRP A 22 2.21 12.69 20.96
CA TRP A 22 3.52 12.09 20.80
C TRP A 22 4.26 12.70 19.59
N ALA A 23 5.57 12.47 19.55
CA ALA A 23 6.43 12.78 18.41
C ALA A 23 7.47 11.67 18.23
N SER A 24 7.82 11.36 16.98
CA SER A 24 8.77 10.32 16.61
C SER A 24 9.70 10.83 15.51
N ASN A 25 11.02 10.65 15.68
CA ASN A 25 12.05 11.15 14.77
C ASN A 25 12.76 10.01 14.03
N THR A 26 12.01 8.98 13.64
CA THR A 26 12.58 7.75 13.06
C THR A 26 12.89 7.88 11.58
N MET A 27 12.51 8.98 10.93
CA MET A 27 12.64 9.15 9.48
C MET A 27 14.01 9.66 9.03
N SER A 28 14.87 10.14 9.95
CA SER A 28 16.25 10.64 9.71
C SER A 28 16.41 11.50 8.44
N GLY A 29 15.34 12.16 7.99
CA GLY A 29 15.21 12.68 6.64
C GLY A 29 13.84 13.31 6.42
N GLN A 30 13.78 14.22 5.45
CA GLN A 30 12.62 15.08 5.19
C GLN A 30 11.34 14.29 4.93
N ILE A 31 10.23 14.73 5.52
CA ILE A 31 8.89 14.23 5.22
C ILE A 31 8.23 15.19 4.23
N TYR A 32 8.10 14.76 2.97
CA TYR A 32 7.41 15.53 1.92
C TYR A 32 5.94 15.14 1.77
N ALA A 33 5.62 13.87 2.00
CA ALA A 33 4.26 13.36 1.93
C ALA A 33 3.52 13.59 3.26
N SER A 34 2.26 14.02 3.20
CA SER A 34 1.42 14.14 4.40
C SER A 34 1.23 12.78 5.08
N PRO A 35 1.48 12.65 6.40
CA PRO A 35 1.22 11.41 7.13
C PRO A 35 -0.23 10.95 6.99
N MET A 36 -0.44 9.64 6.90
CA MET A 36 -1.76 9.08 6.61
C MET A 36 -2.18 8.06 7.66
N LEU A 37 -3.35 8.28 8.24
CA LEU A 37 -3.97 7.36 9.21
C LEU A 37 -4.76 6.27 8.48
N SER A 38 -4.48 5.02 8.82
CA SER A 38 -5.22 3.84 8.35
C SER A 38 -5.42 2.86 9.51
N GLY A 39 -6.65 2.81 10.04
CA GLY A 39 -6.96 2.01 11.22
C GLY A 39 -6.09 2.39 12.43
N SER A 40 -5.28 1.46 12.91
CA SER A 40 -4.35 1.65 14.04
C SER A 40 -2.94 2.07 13.61
N ARG A 41 -2.72 2.40 12.34
CA ARG A 41 -1.38 2.68 11.79
C ARG A 41 -1.33 4.06 11.15
N VAL A 42 -0.14 4.66 11.17
CA VAL A 42 0.17 5.89 10.42
C VAL A 42 1.29 5.56 9.44
N THR A 43 1.08 5.85 8.16
CA THR A 43 2.12 5.74 7.15
C THR A 43 2.73 7.09 6.84
N VAL A 44 4.05 7.13 6.69
CA VAL A 44 4.83 8.36 6.51
C VAL A 44 5.90 8.14 5.46
N GLY A 45 5.84 8.89 4.37
CA GLY A 45 6.91 8.94 3.38
C GLY A 45 8.12 9.73 3.89
N GLY A 46 9.29 9.11 3.94
CA GLY A 46 10.54 9.74 4.36
C GLY A 46 11.58 9.80 3.24
N ALA A 47 12.41 10.85 3.26
CA ALA A 47 13.53 11.03 2.33
C ALA A 47 14.66 9.99 2.51
N ASN A 48 14.66 9.23 3.61
CA ASN A 48 15.48 8.02 3.79
C ASN A 48 14.96 6.82 2.98
N THR A 49 14.36 7.10 1.82
CA THR A 49 14.01 6.14 0.77
C THR A 49 12.97 5.09 1.15
N GLY A 50 11.95 5.48 1.92
CA GLY A 50 10.89 4.54 2.29
C GLY A 50 9.61 5.12 2.88
N LEU A 51 8.62 4.24 2.97
CA LEU A 51 7.36 4.41 3.68
C LEU A 51 7.50 3.80 5.08
N HIS A 52 7.47 4.64 6.10
CA HIS A 52 7.50 4.26 7.50
C HIS A 52 6.09 3.99 7.98
N VAL A 53 5.93 2.96 8.81
CA VAL A 53 4.67 2.61 9.45
C VAL A 53 4.85 2.73 10.95
N LEU A 54 3.99 3.52 11.59
CA LEU A 54 3.99 3.72 13.03
C LEU A 54 2.66 3.28 13.63
N ASP A 55 2.69 2.86 14.89
CA ASP A 55 1.47 2.72 15.68
C ASP A 55 0.82 4.09 15.89
N ALA A 56 -0.48 4.19 15.58
CA ALA A 56 -1.21 5.46 15.61
C ALA A 56 -1.48 5.97 17.03
N ALA A 57 -1.42 5.09 18.04
CA ALA A 57 -1.62 5.43 19.44
C ALA A 57 -0.32 5.89 20.09
N THR A 58 0.79 5.19 19.87
CA THR A 58 2.07 5.42 20.57
C THR A 58 3.09 6.20 19.74
N GLY A 59 3.02 6.15 18.41
CA GLY A 59 4.05 6.71 17.53
C GLY A 59 5.30 5.83 17.43
N GLU A 60 5.25 4.60 17.93
CA GLU A 60 6.36 3.66 17.83
C GLU A 60 6.48 3.07 16.41
N PRO A 61 7.69 2.86 15.89
CA PRO A 61 7.90 2.22 14.60
C PRO A 61 7.39 0.78 14.59
N ALA A 62 6.58 0.45 13.59
CA ALA A 62 6.06 -0.90 13.36
C ALA A 62 6.72 -1.60 12.16
N ALA A 63 6.94 -0.86 11.06
CA ALA A 63 7.57 -1.39 9.87
C ALA A 63 8.18 -0.27 9.00
N VAL A 64 9.10 -0.63 8.12
CA VAL A 64 9.63 0.27 7.08
C VAL A 64 9.61 -0.47 5.76
N PHE A 65 8.99 0.14 4.74
CA PHE A 65 9.07 -0.31 3.37
C PHE A 65 10.02 0.60 2.60
N ALA A 66 11.17 0.08 2.18
CA ALA A 66 12.23 0.86 1.54
C ALA A 66 12.48 0.43 0.08
N PRO A 67 11.62 0.84 -0.88
CA PRO A 67 11.84 0.56 -2.30
C PRO A 67 13.02 1.35 -2.92
N GLY A 68 13.82 2.05 -2.11
CA GLY A 68 14.94 2.86 -2.59
C GLY A 68 14.49 4.19 -3.21
N THR A 69 13.28 4.65 -2.90
CA THR A 69 12.73 5.90 -3.43
C THR A 69 12.01 6.74 -2.39
N PHE A 70 11.88 8.04 -2.65
CA PHE A 70 11.31 9.04 -1.75
C PHE A 70 9.81 9.23 -2.05
N PRO A 71 8.89 8.85 -1.13
CA PRO A 71 7.47 9.04 -1.37
C PRO A 71 7.10 10.54 -1.36
N MET A 72 6.47 11.00 -2.44
CA MET A 72 6.08 12.40 -2.62
C MET A 72 4.63 12.67 -2.20
N SER A 73 3.76 11.69 -2.39
CA SER A 73 2.38 11.72 -1.96
C SER A 73 1.86 10.30 -1.77
N GLN A 74 0.77 10.18 -1.03
CA GLN A 74 0.19 8.91 -0.63
C GLN A 74 -1.33 8.99 -0.46
N ALA A 75 -2.01 7.88 -0.71
CA ALA A 75 -3.45 7.69 -0.53
C ALA A 75 -3.74 6.31 0.07
N SER A 76 -4.82 6.16 0.83
CA SER A 76 -5.23 4.87 1.40
C SER A 76 -6.62 4.49 0.96
N ASP A 77 -6.83 3.19 0.79
CA ASP A 77 -8.16 2.62 0.60
C ASP A 77 -8.83 2.32 1.96
N ARG A 78 -10.08 1.84 1.92
CA ARG A 78 -10.82 1.46 3.13
C ARG A 78 -10.33 0.15 3.75
N ALA A 79 -9.64 -0.70 3.00
CA ALA A 79 -9.04 -1.94 3.50
C ALA A 79 -7.77 -1.66 4.31
N GLY A 80 -7.23 -0.44 4.18
CA GLY A 80 -6.09 0.07 4.90
C GLY A 80 -4.76 -0.12 4.17
N ASN A 81 -4.81 -0.38 2.86
CA ASN A 81 -3.64 -0.36 2.01
C ASN A 81 -3.25 1.08 1.69
N THR A 82 -1.95 1.34 1.60
CA THR A 82 -1.37 2.63 1.24
C THR A 82 -0.77 2.56 -0.16
N PHE A 83 -1.14 3.51 -1.00
CA PHE A 83 -0.59 3.72 -2.33
C PHE A 83 0.24 5.00 -2.30
N PHE A 84 1.42 4.98 -2.90
CA PHE A 84 2.28 6.16 -2.98
C PHE A 84 3.12 6.12 -4.25
N TYR A 85 3.72 7.26 -4.59
CA TYR A 85 4.62 7.36 -5.73
C TYR A 85 5.82 8.25 -5.39
N SER A 86 6.84 8.17 -6.23
CA SER A 86 7.98 9.06 -6.24
C SER A 86 8.06 9.87 -7.52
N PHE A 87 8.82 10.97 -7.49
CA PHE A 87 9.24 11.65 -8.72
C PHE A 87 10.38 10.85 -9.37
N ASP A 88 10.01 9.79 -10.08
CA ASP A 88 10.92 9.08 -10.97
C ASP A 88 10.43 9.20 -12.43
N GLN A 89 11.35 8.98 -13.37
CA GLN A 89 11.05 9.09 -14.79
C GLN A 89 10.14 7.97 -15.31
N ALA A 90 9.98 6.87 -14.58
CA ALA A 90 9.11 5.77 -14.98
C ALA A 90 7.67 5.97 -14.49
N GLY A 91 7.46 6.95 -13.61
CA GLY A 91 6.22 7.21 -12.89
C GLY A 91 5.76 6.00 -12.07
N LYS A 92 6.65 5.44 -11.24
CA LYS A 92 6.30 4.27 -10.43
C LYS A 92 5.32 4.61 -9.32
N VAL A 93 4.25 3.81 -9.23
CA VAL A 93 3.30 3.80 -8.13
C VAL A 93 3.48 2.48 -7.36
N PHE A 94 3.52 2.58 -6.04
CA PHE A 94 3.70 1.45 -5.13
C PHE A 94 2.44 1.23 -4.32
N GLY A 95 2.07 -0.03 -4.14
CA GLY A 95 1.11 -0.47 -3.15
C GLY A 95 1.83 -1.08 -1.94
N TYR A 96 1.48 -0.61 -0.75
CA TYR A 96 1.86 -1.17 0.54
C TYR A 96 0.63 -1.70 1.28
N GLY A 97 0.61 -2.98 1.57
CA GLY A 97 -0.58 -3.67 2.04
C GLY A 97 -0.74 -3.56 3.55
N ARG A 98 -1.97 -3.72 4.05
CA ARG A 98 -2.21 -3.80 5.50
C ARG A 98 -1.44 -4.95 6.17
N GLY A 99 -1.04 -5.99 5.44
CA GLY A 99 -0.17 -7.05 5.97
C GLY A 99 1.25 -6.59 6.35
N GLY A 100 1.73 -5.50 5.76
CA GLY A 100 3.05 -4.96 6.05
C GLY A 100 4.09 -5.20 4.96
N ARG A 101 3.67 -5.63 3.75
CA ARG A 101 4.54 -5.88 2.61
C ARG A 101 4.11 -5.09 1.38
N GLN A 102 5.08 -4.79 0.51
CA GLN A 102 4.82 -4.43 -0.88
C GLN A 102 4.10 -5.58 -1.57
N TRP A 103 2.99 -5.26 -2.21
CA TRP A 103 2.10 -6.23 -2.82
C TRP A 103 1.81 -5.88 -4.28
N TRP A 104 2.26 -4.70 -4.73
CA TRP A 104 2.01 -4.20 -6.07
C TRP A 104 2.94 -3.04 -6.45
N THR A 105 3.32 -2.97 -7.72
CA THR A 105 3.96 -1.80 -8.35
C THR A 105 3.41 -1.62 -9.75
N PHE A 106 3.31 -0.37 -10.20
CA PHE A 106 2.86 -0.03 -11.53
C PHE A 106 3.67 1.12 -12.13
N ASP A 107 4.03 0.99 -13.40
CA ASP A 107 4.80 1.98 -14.14
C ASP A 107 3.86 2.75 -15.08
N THR A 108 3.70 4.06 -14.87
CA THR A 108 2.86 4.87 -15.77
C THR A 108 3.49 5.10 -17.15
N GLY A 109 4.80 4.84 -17.29
CA GLY A 109 5.54 4.95 -18.55
C GLY A 109 6.81 5.79 -18.40
N ALA A 110 7.80 5.54 -19.26
CA ALA A 110 9.04 6.29 -19.25
C ALA A 110 8.83 7.74 -19.72
N GLY A 111 9.49 8.70 -19.06
CA GLY A 111 9.37 10.14 -19.33
C GLY A 111 8.21 10.82 -18.61
N VAL A 112 7.42 10.08 -17.82
CA VAL A 112 6.17 10.55 -17.24
C VAL A 112 6.31 10.68 -15.73
N THR A 113 5.93 11.84 -15.16
CA THR A 113 6.00 12.08 -13.71
C THR A 113 4.61 12.02 -13.08
N VAL A 114 4.45 11.22 -12.03
CA VAL A 114 3.19 11.15 -11.28
C VAL A 114 2.99 12.44 -10.49
N SER A 115 1.77 12.98 -10.58
CA SER A 115 1.38 14.23 -9.93
C SER A 115 0.42 14.02 -8.77
N ALA A 116 -0.38 12.95 -8.79
CA ALA A 116 -1.28 12.58 -7.70
C ALA A 116 -1.71 11.11 -7.81
N VAL A 117 -2.05 10.53 -6.66
CA VAL A 117 -2.78 9.27 -6.52
C VAL A 117 -3.99 9.51 -5.64
N ALA A 118 -5.15 9.00 -6.03
CA ALA A 118 -6.38 9.05 -5.26
C ALA A 118 -7.09 7.69 -5.34
N ILE A 119 -7.79 7.30 -4.28
CA ILE A 119 -8.56 6.05 -4.26
C ILE A 119 -10.05 6.37 -4.37
N ALA A 120 -10.68 5.86 -5.43
CA ALA A 120 -12.11 5.96 -5.66
C ALA A 120 -12.90 5.13 -4.64
N ALA A 121 -14.20 5.39 -4.54
CA ALA A 121 -15.06 4.74 -3.56
C ALA A 121 -15.18 3.22 -3.75
N ASP A 122 -14.91 2.72 -4.95
CA ASP A 122 -14.89 1.29 -5.31
C ASP A 122 -13.51 0.64 -5.11
N GLY A 123 -12.51 1.38 -4.64
CA GLY A 123 -11.13 0.89 -4.46
C GLY A 123 -10.20 1.12 -5.66
N THR A 124 -10.70 1.67 -6.76
CA THR A 124 -9.87 2.00 -7.93
C THR A 124 -8.87 3.12 -7.59
N ALA A 125 -7.58 2.89 -7.79
CA ALA A 125 -6.55 3.91 -7.73
C ALA A 125 -6.54 4.76 -9.01
N LEU A 126 -6.97 6.01 -8.90
CA LEU A 126 -6.81 7.01 -9.96
C LEU A 126 -5.43 7.66 -9.83
N VAL A 127 -4.65 7.62 -10.91
CA VAL A 127 -3.30 8.19 -10.94
C VAL A 127 -3.24 9.22 -12.06
N SER A 128 -2.91 10.45 -11.71
CA SER A 128 -2.60 11.50 -12.68
C SER A 128 -1.09 11.64 -12.83
N ASN A 129 -0.64 11.89 -14.04
CA ASN A 129 0.75 12.19 -14.35
C ASN A 129 0.87 13.40 -15.27
N SER A 130 2.10 13.71 -15.72
CA SER A 130 2.40 14.85 -16.59
C SER A 130 1.67 14.84 -17.94
N GLU A 131 1.06 13.72 -18.35
CA GLU A 131 0.41 13.57 -19.66
C GLU A 131 -1.06 13.16 -19.58
N THR A 132 -1.42 12.31 -18.61
CA THR A 132 -2.68 11.58 -18.57
C THR A 132 -3.26 11.48 -17.16
N LEU A 133 -4.57 11.27 -17.08
CA LEU A 133 -5.26 10.76 -15.90
C LEU A 133 -5.72 9.33 -16.21
N THR A 134 -5.13 8.35 -15.53
CA THR A 134 -5.43 6.94 -15.76
C THR A 134 -6.02 6.30 -14.51
N ALA A 135 -7.09 5.53 -14.69
CA ALA A 135 -7.68 4.71 -13.64
C ALA A 135 -7.00 3.34 -13.60
N TYR A 136 -6.50 2.95 -12.44
CA TYR A 136 -5.97 1.63 -12.15
C TYR A 136 -6.84 0.98 -11.10
N VAL A 137 -7.38 -0.20 -11.39
CA VAL A 137 -7.98 -1.00 -10.32
C VAL A 137 -6.82 -1.55 -9.51
N ALA A 138 -6.63 -1.02 -8.31
CA ALA A 138 -5.66 -1.60 -7.40
C ALA A 138 -6.08 -3.06 -7.15
N PRO A 139 -5.14 -4.01 -7.16
CA PRO A 139 -5.48 -5.40 -6.86
C PRO A 139 -6.23 -5.48 -5.53
N VAL A 140 -7.13 -6.43 -5.37
CA VAL A 140 -7.78 -6.67 -4.07
C VAL A 140 -7.10 -7.87 -3.43
N PRO A 141 -6.59 -7.79 -2.19
CA PRO A 141 -6.04 -8.97 -1.52
C PRO A 141 -7.10 -10.07 -1.45
N GLY A 142 -6.75 -11.28 -1.90
CA GLY A 142 -7.66 -12.40 -2.06
C GLY A 142 -8.42 -12.45 -3.40
N ASP A 143 -8.34 -11.44 -4.26
CA ASP A 143 -8.88 -11.55 -5.62
C ASP A 143 -7.82 -12.26 -6.49
N MET A 144 -8.02 -13.56 -6.66
CA MET A 144 -7.05 -14.48 -7.23
C MET A 144 -7.31 -14.77 -8.70
N ASN A 145 -8.43 -14.28 -9.25
CA ASN A 145 -8.65 -14.25 -10.69
C ASN A 145 -8.53 -12.83 -11.28
N CYS A 146 -8.38 -11.81 -10.42
CA CYS A 146 -8.28 -10.39 -10.73
C CYS A 146 -9.51 -9.86 -11.51
N ASP A 147 -10.70 -10.30 -11.13
CA ASP A 147 -11.98 -9.80 -11.68
C ASP A 147 -12.52 -8.56 -10.95
N GLY A 148 -11.85 -8.13 -9.88
CA GLY A 148 -12.18 -6.98 -9.06
C GLY A 148 -13.01 -7.29 -7.81
N ALA A 149 -13.34 -8.55 -7.56
CA ALA A 149 -14.09 -8.97 -6.38
C ALA A 149 -13.41 -10.16 -5.67
N VAL A 150 -13.60 -10.26 -4.36
CA VAL A 150 -13.17 -11.45 -3.59
C VAL A 150 -14.39 -12.29 -3.28
N ASN A 151 -14.59 -13.35 -4.04
CA ASN A 151 -15.77 -14.22 -3.98
C ASN A 151 -15.39 -15.69 -4.26
N VAL A 152 -16.40 -16.57 -4.38
CA VAL A 152 -16.17 -18.01 -4.58
C VAL A 152 -15.34 -18.33 -5.84
N SER A 153 -15.35 -17.46 -6.84
CA SER A 153 -14.56 -17.60 -8.07
C SER A 153 -13.05 -17.46 -7.83
N ASP A 154 -12.64 -16.98 -6.66
CA ASP A 154 -11.25 -16.88 -6.24
C ASP A 154 -10.76 -18.13 -5.52
N ALA A 155 -11.65 -19.04 -5.10
CA ALA A 155 -11.27 -20.21 -4.32
C ALA A 155 -10.35 -21.17 -5.11
N ASP A 156 -10.74 -21.53 -6.34
CA ASP A 156 -9.93 -22.40 -7.18
C ASP A 156 -8.58 -21.75 -7.58
N PRO A 157 -8.55 -20.47 -8.02
CA PRO A 157 -7.30 -19.76 -8.26
C PRO A 157 -6.43 -19.62 -7.00
N PHE A 158 -7.02 -19.40 -5.82
CA PHE A 158 -6.31 -19.34 -4.55
C PHE A 158 -5.63 -20.68 -4.22
N VAL A 159 -6.36 -21.79 -4.34
CA VAL A 159 -5.79 -23.13 -4.16
C VAL A 159 -4.69 -23.38 -5.18
N LEU A 160 -4.91 -23.03 -6.46
CA LEU A 160 -3.91 -23.16 -7.51
C LEU A 160 -2.64 -22.37 -7.19
N ALA A 161 -2.77 -21.15 -6.67
CA ALA A 161 -1.64 -20.33 -6.22
C ALA A 161 -0.84 -21.00 -5.09
N LEU A 162 -1.48 -21.77 -4.22
CA LEU A 162 -0.80 -22.53 -3.17
C LEU A 162 -0.09 -23.78 -3.71
N VAL A 163 -0.74 -24.56 -4.57
CA VAL A 163 -0.26 -25.90 -4.96
C VAL A 163 0.62 -25.91 -6.22
N ASP A 164 0.42 -24.98 -7.16
CA ASP A 164 1.19 -24.89 -8.40
C ASP A 164 1.35 -23.42 -8.83
N PRO A 165 2.28 -22.67 -8.20
CA PRO A 165 2.54 -21.26 -8.50
C PRO A 165 2.86 -21.00 -9.97
N ALA A 166 3.55 -21.93 -10.63
CA ALA A 166 3.94 -21.80 -12.02
C ALA A 166 2.71 -21.90 -12.95
N ARG A 167 1.77 -22.80 -12.66
CA ARG A 167 0.51 -22.91 -13.40
C ARG A 167 -0.42 -21.74 -13.11
N TYR A 168 -0.47 -21.26 -11.87
CA TYR A 168 -1.19 -20.03 -11.54
C TYR A 168 -0.70 -18.86 -12.40
N ALA A 169 0.61 -18.60 -12.43
CA ALA A 169 1.20 -17.49 -13.20
C ALA A 169 0.93 -17.60 -14.71
N ARG A 170 0.84 -18.81 -15.27
CA ARG A 170 0.44 -19.01 -16.67
C ARG A 170 -1.05 -18.78 -16.92
N ARG A 171 -1.90 -19.13 -15.95
CA ARG A 171 -3.37 -19.02 -16.07
C ARG A 171 -3.84 -17.57 -15.84
N TYR A 172 -3.21 -16.86 -14.92
CA TYR A 172 -3.53 -15.49 -14.52
C TYR A 172 -2.29 -14.58 -14.64
N PRO A 173 -1.78 -14.35 -15.86
CA PRO A 173 -0.49 -13.67 -16.07
C PRO A 173 -0.45 -12.19 -15.65
N ARG A 174 -1.62 -11.60 -15.38
CA ARG A 174 -1.76 -10.22 -14.89
C ARG A 174 -2.20 -10.14 -13.43
N CYS A 175 -2.38 -11.28 -12.77
CA CYS A 175 -2.82 -11.34 -11.38
C CYS A 175 -1.64 -11.76 -10.50
N ASP A 176 -1.22 -10.87 -9.60
CA ASP A 176 -0.07 -11.15 -8.74
C ASP A 176 -0.43 -12.27 -7.75
N ARG A 177 0.43 -13.28 -7.65
CA ARG A 177 0.27 -14.36 -6.67
C ARG A 177 0.35 -13.84 -5.23
N ALA A 178 1.04 -12.72 -5.00
CA ALA A 178 1.16 -12.11 -3.68
C ALA A 178 -0.20 -11.70 -3.08
N LEU A 179 -1.26 -11.61 -3.89
CA LEU A 179 -2.63 -11.35 -3.40
C LEU A 179 -3.17 -12.48 -2.51
N ALA A 180 -2.60 -13.69 -2.59
CA ALA A 180 -2.98 -14.79 -1.71
C ALA A 180 -2.38 -14.70 -0.31
N ASP A 181 -1.40 -13.81 -0.06
CA ASP A 181 -0.85 -13.55 1.29
C ASP A 181 -1.81 -12.63 2.05
N VAL A 182 -2.93 -13.21 2.45
CA VAL A 182 -4.07 -12.50 3.05
C VAL A 182 -4.00 -12.48 4.57
N ASN A 183 -3.13 -13.27 5.18
CA ASN A 183 -2.78 -13.13 6.60
C ASN A 183 -1.69 -12.07 6.83
N GLY A 184 -0.96 -11.69 5.77
CA GLY A 184 0.05 -10.64 5.78
C GLY A 184 1.40 -11.06 6.37
N ASP A 185 1.69 -12.36 6.49
CA ASP A 185 2.94 -12.86 7.07
C ASP A 185 4.12 -12.86 6.06
N GLY A 186 3.86 -12.49 4.81
CA GLY A 186 4.87 -12.42 3.76
C GLY A 186 5.04 -13.71 2.96
N SER A 187 4.31 -14.77 3.29
CA SER A 187 4.45 -16.08 2.67
C SER A 187 3.11 -16.64 2.25
N VAL A 188 2.87 -16.73 0.94
CA VAL A 188 1.67 -17.39 0.40
C VAL A 188 1.71 -18.90 0.67
N ASN A 189 1.02 -19.35 1.72
CA ASN A 189 1.05 -20.72 2.23
C ASN A 189 -0.29 -21.12 2.91
N ALA A 190 -0.34 -22.31 3.53
CA ALA A 190 -1.57 -22.84 4.15
C ALA A 190 -2.15 -21.96 5.29
N LEU A 191 -1.32 -21.09 5.90
CA LEU A 191 -1.74 -20.14 6.93
C LEU A 191 -2.66 -19.04 6.37
N ASP A 192 -2.66 -18.82 5.06
CA ASP A 192 -3.54 -17.84 4.40
C ASP A 192 -4.97 -18.35 4.23
N VAL A 193 -5.18 -19.67 4.17
CA VAL A 193 -6.50 -20.27 3.86
C VAL A 193 -7.58 -19.77 4.82
N GLY A 194 -7.30 -19.76 6.12
CA GLY A 194 -8.26 -19.31 7.13
C GLY A 194 -8.56 -17.82 7.07
N ALA A 195 -7.61 -17.00 6.60
CA ALA A 195 -7.81 -15.57 6.39
C ALA A 195 -8.58 -15.31 5.09
N PHE A 196 -8.30 -16.07 4.03
CA PHE A 196 -8.98 -15.98 2.74
C PHE A 196 -10.48 -16.25 2.86
N LEU A 197 -10.87 -17.29 3.59
CA LEU A 197 -12.28 -17.62 3.82
C LEU A 197 -13.07 -16.49 4.51
N LYS A 198 -12.40 -15.61 5.27
CA LYS A 198 -13.02 -14.44 5.90
C LYS A 198 -13.21 -13.27 4.93
N LEU A 199 -12.54 -13.29 3.79
CA LEU A 199 -12.64 -12.26 2.75
C LEU A 199 -13.74 -12.52 1.74
N LEU A 200 -14.17 -13.79 1.58
CA LEU A 200 -15.24 -14.15 0.64
C LEU A 200 -16.54 -13.44 1.00
N ARG A 201 -17.15 -12.80 -0.01
CA ARG A 201 -18.45 -12.12 0.09
C ARG A 201 -19.40 -12.56 -1.00
#